data_AF-A0A8J5QVF7-F1
#
_entry.id   AF-A0A8J5QVF7-F1
#
_cell.length_a   1.000
_cell.length_b   1.000
_cell.length_c   1.000
_cell.angle_alpha   90.00
_cell.angle_beta   90.00
_cell.angle_gamma   90.00
#
_symmetry.space_group_name_H-M   'P 1'
#
loop_
_entity.id
_entity.type
_entity.pdbx_description
1 polymer ?
#
loop_
_entity_poly.entity_id
_entity_poly.type
_entity_poly.pdbx_seq_one_letter_code
_entity_poly.pdbx_strand_id
1 'polypeptide(L)'
;MRYSYRWSHKKDDRKIPKFNCPRCLRRFFSHSGMNRHYRLECGDVPRFKCPYCEMRTKYTQAVYRHVRTKHRGMTPAFLRLF
;
A
#
# COMPACT_ATOMS: atom_id res chain seq x y z
N MET A 1 40.34 39.00 22.97
CA MET A 1 40.35 37.53 23.13
C MET A 1 39.09 36.97 22.50
N ARG A 2 39.18 36.27 21.36
CA ARG A 2 38.01 35.83 20.56
C ARG A 2 37.59 34.42 21.01
N TYR A 3 36.57 34.33 21.84
CA TYR A 3 35.98 33.03 22.21
C TYR A 3 35.26 32.45 20.99
N SER A 4 35.83 31.39 20.42
CA SER A 4 35.32 30.69 19.25
C SER A 4 34.33 29.62 19.70
N TYR A 5 33.04 29.94 19.67
CA TYR A 5 31.98 28.98 19.92
C TYR A 5 31.90 27.98 18.76
N ARG A 6 32.48 26.78 18.93
CA ARG A 6 32.28 25.63 18.04
C ARG A 6 30.92 25.00 18.30
N TRP A 7 29.90 25.45 17.58
CA TRP A 7 28.64 24.72 17.48
C TRP A 7 28.86 23.44 16.66
N SER A 8 28.94 22.32 17.36
CA SER A 8 29.00 21.00 16.74
C SER A 8 27.58 20.63 16.29
N HIS A 9 27.27 20.84 15.00
CA HIS A 9 26.09 20.25 14.37
C HIS A 9 26.26 18.73 14.35
N LYS A 10 25.85 18.04 15.43
CA LYS A 10 25.58 16.61 15.39
C LYS A 10 24.46 16.42 14.38
N LYS A 11 24.80 16.00 13.16
CA LYS A 11 23.82 15.51 12.19
C LYS A 11 23.24 14.23 12.78
N ASP A 12 22.06 14.38 13.37
CA ASP A 12 21.17 13.30 13.78
C ASP A 12 21.18 12.22 12.69
N ASP A 13 21.57 11.00 13.08
CA ASP A 13 21.50 9.79 12.28
C ASP A 13 20.06 9.54 11.89
N ARG A 14 19.70 10.20 10.79
CA ARG A 14 18.54 10.01 9.92
C ARG A 14 17.86 8.69 10.29
N LYS A 15 16.66 8.77 10.89
CA LYS A 15 15.70 7.65 10.86
C LYS A 15 15.45 7.32 9.40
N ILE A 16 16.30 6.49 8.79
CA ILE A 16 16.09 5.99 7.44
C ILE A 16 14.93 5.00 7.57
N PRO A 17 13.84 5.12 6.80
CA PRO A 17 12.79 4.14 6.85
C PRO A 17 13.33 2.83 6.28
N LYS A 18 13.57 1.86 7.18
CA LYS A 18 14.19 0.56 6.86
C LYS A 18 13.19 -0.50 6.42
N PHE A 19 11.89 -0.30 6.67
CA PHE A 19 10.88 -1.33 6.45
C PHE A 19 9.98 -0.93 5.28
N ASN A 20 9.98 -1.73 4.23
CA ASN A 20 9.09 -1.58 3.09
C ASN A 20 7.93 -2.58 3.18
N CYS A 21 6.74 -2.16 2.79
CA CYS A 21 5.64 -3.09 2.62
C CYS A 21 5.89 -3.94 1.36
N PRO A 22 5.86 -5.29 1.44
CA PRO A 22 6.18 -6.15 0.29
C PRO A 22 5.17 -6.06 -0.86
N ARG A 23 3.96 -5.52 -0.61
CA ARG A 23 2.89 -5.42 -1.62
C ARG A 23 2.80 -4.07 -2.32
N CYS A 24 3.06 -2.99 -1.60
CA CYS A 24 2.85 -1.63 -2.09
C CYS A 24 4.12 -0.76 -1.96
N LEU A 25 5.24 -1.36 -1.52
CA LEU A 25 6.59 -0.79 -1.41
C LEU A 25 6.69 0.51 -0.59
N ARG A 26 5.62 0.87 0.12
CA ARG A 26 5.58 2.03 1.00
C ARG A 26 6.58 1.85 2.14
N ARG A 27 7.34 2.90 2.42
CA ARG A 27 8.46 2.91 3.37
C ARG A 27 7.99 3.37 4.75
N PHE A 28 8.44 2.65 5.77
CA PHE A 28 8.10 2.88 7.17
C PHE A 28 9.37 2.85 8.02
N PHE A 29 9.34 3.61 9.11
CA PHE A 29 10.45 3.71 10.07
C PHE A 29 10.45 2.60 11.10
N SER A 30 9.38 1.80 11.22
CA SER A 30 9.27 0.69 12.16
C SER A 30 8.61 -0.54 11.53
N HIS A 31 9.05 -1.73 11.97
CA HIS A 31 8.47 -3.00 11.53
C HIS A 31 7.00 -3.12 11.94
N SER A 32 6.64 -2.69 13.15
CA SER A 32 5.25 -2.71 13.64
C SER A 32 4.33 -1.79 12.83
N GLY A 33 4.81 -0.61 12.41
CA GLY A 33 4.05 0.31 11.57
C GLY A 33 3.81 -0.25 10.17
N MET A 34 4.87 -0.81 9.57
CA MET A 34 4.77 -1.53 8.29
C MET A 34 3.81 -2.72 8.39
N ASN A 35 3.93 -3.56 9.42
CA ASN A 35 3.12 -4.76 9.61
C ASN A 35 1.64 -4.41 9.89
N ARG A 36 1.36 -3.33 10.64
CA ARG A 36 -0.01 -2.82 10.82
C ARG A 36 -0.62 -2.38 9.48
N HIS A 37 0.12 -1.60 8.71
CA HIS A 37 -0.31 -1.20 7.37
C HIS A 37 -0.46 -2.41 6.43
N TYR A 38 0.46 -3.36 6.49
CA TYR A 38 0.37 -4.61 5.75
C TYR A 38 -0.90 -5.34 6.17
N ARG A 39 -1.21 -5.56 7.44
CA ARG A 39 -2.43 -6.28 7.84
C ARG A 39 -3.73 -5.54 7.55
N LEU A 40 -3.79 -4.23 7.83
CA LEU A 40 -5.04 -3.46 7.77
C LEU A 40 -5.32 -2.88 6.38
N GLU A 41 -4.29 -2.65 5.55
CA GLU A 41 -4.46 -1.94 4.29
C GLU A 41 -3.94 -2.74 3.10
N CYS A 42 -2.68 -3.17 3.11
CA CYS A 42 -2.07 -3.90 1.99
C CYS A 42 -2.32 -5.43 2.03
N GLY A 43 -2.95 -5.96 3.08
CA GLY A 43 -3.09 -7.39 3.39
C GLY A 43 -4.53 -7.85 3.50
N ASP A 44 -5.48 -6.95 3.30
CA ASP A 44 -6.79 -7.33 2.76
C ASP A 44 -6.55 -8.02 1.42
N VAL A 45 -6.65 -9.34 1.44
CA VAL A 45 -6.62 -10.13 0.23
C VAL A 45 -7.86 -9.73 -0.56
N PRO A 46 -7.71 -9.29 -1.81
CA PRO A 46 -8.86 -8.92 -2.60
C PRO A 46 -9.79 -10.13 -2.72
N ARG A 47 -10.96 -10.02 -2.09
CA ARG A 47 -11.97 -11.08 -2.02
C ARG A 47 -12.70 -11.28 -3.34
N PHE A 48 -12.65 -10.28 -4.22
CA PHE A 48 -13.40 -10.28 -5.48
C PHE A 48 -12.44 -10.11 -6.65
N LYS A 49 -12.53 -11.00 -7.64
CA LYS A 49 -11.76 -10.97 -8.89
C LYS A 49 -12.71 -10.72 -10.06
N CYS A 50 -12.25 -9.98 -11.06
CA CYS A 50 -12.96 -9.86 -12.33
C CYS A 50 -12.88 -11.20 -13.10
N PRO A 51 -13.98 -11.74 -13.63
CA PRO A 51 -13.92 -12.96 -14.46
C PRO A 51 -13.25 -12.74 -15.82
N TYR A 52 -13.16 -11.49 -16.27
CA TYR A 52 -12.64 -11.14 -17.60
C TYR A 52 -11.20 -10.63 -17.60
N CYS A 53 -10.58 -10.43 -16.43
CA CYS A 53 -9.19 -10.02 -16.32
C CYS A 53 -8.57 -10.39 -14.96
N GLU A 54 -7.30 -10.04 -14.75
CA GLU A 54 -6.59 -10.34 -13.50
C GLU A 54 -6.83 -9.31 -12.39
N MET A 55 -7.69 -8.31 -12.62
CA MET A 55 -7.99 -7.30 -11.61
C MET A 55 -8.71 -7.91 -10.41
N ARG A 56 -8.23 -7.59 -9.21
CA ARG A 56 -8.81 -8.03 -7.94
C ARG A 56 -9.10 -6.82 -7.05
N THR A 57 -10.23 -6.82 -6.37
CA THR A 57 -10.66 -5.76 -5.46
C THR A 57 -11.14 -6.31 -4.13
N LYS A 58 -11.17 -5.43 -3.13
CA LYS A 58 -11.72 -5.72 -1.81
C LYS A 58 -13.25 -5.65 -1.77
N TYR A 59 -13.83 -4.84 -2.67
CA TYR A 59 -15.24 -4.49 -2.66
C TYR A 59 -15.93 -4.92 -3.95
N THR A 60 -17.16 -5.42 -3.85
CA THR A 60 -17.98 -5.82 -5.01
C THR A 60 -18.26 -4.65 -5.93
N GLN A 61 -18.61 -3.48 -5.40
CA GLN A 61 -18.89 -2.28 -6.21
C GLN A 61 -17.71 -1.85 -7.06
N ALA A 62 -16.48 -2.12 -6.60
CA ALA A 62 -15.28 -1.81 -7.35
C ALA A 62 -15.13 -2.74 -8.58
N VAL A 63 -15.49 -4.02 -8.47
CA VAL A 63 -15.52 -4.94 -9.63
C VAL A 63 -16.61 -4.53 -10.61
N TYR A 64 -17.82 -4.24 -10.11
CA TYR A 64 -18.94 -3.78 -10.96
C TYR A 64 -18.57 -2.55 -11.79
N ARG A 65 -17.99 -1.53 -11.15
CA ARG A 65 -17.52 -0.33 -11.85
C ARG A 65 -16.40 -0.64 -12.83
N HIS A 66 -15.47 -1.50 -12.46
CA HIS A 66 -14.40 -1.93 -13.37
C HIS A 66 -14.96 -2.63 -14.61
N VAL A 67 -15.86 -3.59 -14.46
CA VAL A 67 -16.45 -4.31 -15.60
C VAL A 67 -17.19 -3.33 -16.51
N ARG A 68 -18.00 -2.41 -15.97
CA ARG A 68 -18.68 -1.40 -16.79
C ARG A 68 -17.74 -0.49 -17.58
N THR A 69 -16.59 -0.15 -17.01
CA THR A 69 -15.65 0.83 -17.60
C THR A 69 -14.63 0.20 -18.54
N LYS A 70 -14.10 -0.98 -18.19
CA LYS A 70 -13.03 -1.68 -18.90
C LYS A 70 -13.53 -2.82 -19.78
N HIS A 71 -14.69 -3.40 -19.47
CA HIS A 71 -15.31 -4.52 -20.17
C HIS A 71 -16.70 -4.11 -20.70
N ARG A 72 -16.74 -3.11 -21.57
CA ARG A 72 -18.00 -2.58 -22.14
C ARG A 72 -18.77 -3.68 -22.86
N GLY A 73 -20.06 -3.81 -22.56
CA GLY A 73 -20.93 -4.83 -23.13
C GLY A 73 -20.87 -6.21 -22.44
N MET A 74 -19.98 -6.41 -21.48
CA MET A 74 -19.93 -7.65 -20.68
C MET A 74 -20.83 -7.55 -19.45
N THR A 75 -21.39 -8.68 -19.02
CA THR A 75 -22.24 -8.73 -17.84
C THR A 75 -21.40 -8.42 -16.59
N PRO A 76 -21.81 -7.46 -15.75
CA PRO A 76 -21.08 -7.14 -14.53
C PRO A 76 -21.12 -8.32 -13.55
N ALA A 77 -20.00 -9.01 -13.42
CA ALA A 77 -19.85 -10.20 -12.59
C ALA A 77 -18.54 -10.16 -11.80
N PHE A 78 -18.48 -10.93 -10.71
CA PHE A 78 -17.30 -11.07 -9.88
C PHE A 78 -17.13 -12.53 -9.47
N LEU A 79 -15.88 -12.97 -9.37
CA LEU A 79 -15.51 -14.24 -8.76
C LEU A 79 -15.11 -13.98 -7.32
N ARG A 80 -15.71 -14.70 -6.39
CA ARG A 80 -15.33 -14.64 -4.98
C ARG A 80 -14.15 -15.59 -4.77
N LEU A 81 -13.04 -15.07 -4.27
CA LEU A 81 -11.80 -15.83 -4.08
C LEU A 81 -11.75 -16.57 -2.73
N PHE A 82 -12.67 -16.29 -1.80
CA PHE A 82 -12.87 -16.97 -0.50
C PHE A 82 -14.32 -16.87 -0.02
#